data_AF-A0A1N6M823-F1
#
_entry.id   AF-A0A1N6M823-F1
#
_cell.length_a   1.000
_cell.length_b   1.000
_cell.length_c   1.000
_cell.angle_alpha   90.00
_cell.angle_beta   90.00
_cell.angle_gamma   90.00
#
_symmetry.space_group_name_H-M   'P 1'
#
loop_
_entity.id
_entity.type
_entity.pdbx_description
1 polymer ?
#
loop_
_entity_poly.entity_id
_entity_poly.type
_entity_poly.pdbx_seq_one_letter_code
_entity_poly.pdbx_strand_id
1 'polypeptide(L)'
;MIEGELHVKAGKVWVNEAGTEIHIKAGEHVVIEAGNEITLKAGGSFVKVDPSGVSLSGAGVNLNSGGSAGSGSGFGGEMAELPLAEGHRTNQGFYDE
;
A
#
# COMPACT_ATOMS: atom_id res chain seq x y z
N MET A 1 3.74 13.59 5.28
CA MET A 1 3.65 12.38 6.13
C MET A 1 2.31 12.45 6.83
N ILE A 2 1.48 11.41 6.75
CA ILE A 2 0.29 11.31 7.59
C ILE A 2 0.73 10.61 8.87
N GLU A 3 0.67 11.30 10.01
CA GLU A 3 0.88 10.67 11.31
C GLU A 3 -0.40 9.92 11.69
N GLY A 4 -0.36 8.59 11.67
CA GLY A 4 -1.51 7.77 12.05
C GLY A 4 -1.39 6.33 11.57
N GLU A 5 -2.18 5.45 12.19
CA GLU A 5 -2.27 4.05 11.82
C GLU A 5 -3.54 3.76 11.02
N LEU A 6 -3.43 2.93 9.98
CA LEU A 6 -4.57 2.40 9.24
C LEU A 6 -4.72 0.92 9.56
N HIS A 7 -5.86 0.54 10.14
CA HIS A 7 -6.20 -0.86 10.41
C HIS A 7 -7.38 -1.26 9.54
N VAL A 8 -7.21 -2.32 8.72
CA VAL A 8 -8.27 -2.85 7.86
C VAL A 8 -8.57 -4.29 8.28
N LYS A 9 -9.84 -4.59 8.57
CA LYS A 9 -10.34 -5.95 8.83
C LYS A 9 -11.45 -6.27 7.84
N ALA A 10 -11.30 -7.36 7.10
CA ALA A 10 -12.31 -7.87 6.17
C ALA A 10 -12.90 -9.17 6.70
N GLY A 11 -14.20 -9.40 6.45
CA GLY A 11 -14.90 -10.58 6.99
C GLY A 11 -14.54 -11.89 6.29
N LYS A 12 -14.82 -11.98 4.99
CA LYS A 12 -14.59 -13.20 4.19
C LYS A 12 -13.50 -13.02 3.14
N VAL A 13 -13.53 -11.89 2.44
CA VAL A 13 -12.65 -11.62 1.30
C VAL A 13 -12.27 -10.14 1.32
N TRP A 14 -11.00 -9.86 1.06
CA TRP A 14 -10.49 -8.55 0.69
C TRP A 14 -9.92 -8.66 -0.72
N VAL A 15 -10.36 -7.79 -1.63
CA VAL A 15 -9.88 -7.76 -3.03
C VAL A 15 -9.27 -6.40 -3.29
N ASN A 16 -8.08 -6.38 -3.90
CA ASN A 16 -7.44 -5.16 -4.39
C ASN A 16 -7.18 -5.33 -5.89
N GLU A 17 -7.86 -4.52 -6.71
CA GLU A 17 -7.74 -4.55 -8.16
C GLU A 17 -7.41 -3.16 -8.67
N ALA A 18 -6.42 -3.05 -9.55
CA ALA A 18 -5.99 -1.81 -10.18
C ALA A 18 -5.76 -2.04 -11.68
N GLY A 19 -6.07 -1.05 -12.50
CA GLY A 19 -5.93 -1.16 -13.96
C GLY A 19 -4.48 -1.14 -14.46
N THR A 20 -3.52 -0.74 -13.64
CA THR A 20 -2.12 -0.61 -14.06
C THR A 20 -1.15 -1.14 -13.01
N GLU A 21 -1.19 -0.60 -11.79
CA GLU A 21 -0.25 -0.99 -10.74
C GLU A 21 -0.85 -0.81 -9.34
N ILE A 22 -0.35 -1.62 -8.41
CA ILE A 22 -0.49 -1.43 -6.96
C ILE A 22 0.94 -1.32 -6.42
N HIS A 23 1.27 -0.21 -5.77
CA HIS A 23 2.58 -0.01 -5.16
C HIS A 23 2.48 -0.12 -3.62
N ILE A 24 3.16 -1.11 -3.05
CA ILE A 24 3.27 -1.31 -1.60
C ILE A 24 4.69 -0.92 -1.19
N LYS A 25 4.84 0.25 -0.56
CA LYS A 25 6.10 0.75 -0.03
C LYS A 25 6.02 0.83 1.49
N ALA A 26 6.94 0.14 2.17
CA ALA A 26 7.14 0.27 3.61
C ALA A 26 8.49 0.94 3.89
N GLY A 27 8.55 1.70 5.00
CA GLY A 27 9.81 2.32 5.45
C GLY A 27 10.80 1.29 5.99
N GLU A 28 10.31 0.27 6.70
CA GLU A 28 11.15 -0.73 7.36
C GLU A 28 10.77 -2.16 6.97
N HIS A 29 9.49 -2.55 7.15
CA HIS A 29 9.06 -3.93 6.96
C HIS A 29 7.72 -4.05 6.23
N VAL A 30 7.59 -5.11 5.42
CA VAL A 30 6.31 -5.66 4.94
C VAL A 30 6.20 -7.07 5.47
N VAL A 31 5.14 -7.36 6.22
CA VAL A 31 4.84 -8.70 6.77
C VAL A 31 3.52 -9.18 6.16
N ILE A 32 3.53 -10.35 5.53
CA ILE A 32 2.35 -10.99 4.93
C ILE A 32 2.25 -12.39 5.53
N GLU A 33 1.15 -12.65 6.23
CA GLU A 33 0.88 -13.93 6.89
C GLU A 33 -0.41 -14.53 6.35
N ALA A 34 -0.38 -15.83 6.10
CA ALA A 34 -1.57 -16.61 5.75
C ALA A 34 -1.53 -17.95 6.47
N GLY A 35 -2.70 -18.44 6.90
CA GLY A 35 -2.79 -19.72 7.61
C GLY A 35 -2.52 -20.94 6.71
N ASN A 36 -2.89 -20.86 5.43
CA ASN A 36 -2.82 -22.01 4.52
C ASN A 36 -1.88 -21.79 3.33
N GLU A 37 -2.04 -20.70 2.58
CA GLU A 37 -1.27 -20.50 1.34
C GLU A 37 -1.02 -19.01 1.07
N ILE A 38 0.18 -18.69 0.61
CA ILE A 38 0.53 -17.43 -0.06
C ILE A 38 0.93 -17.78 -1.49
N THR A 39 0.33 -17.13 -2.48
CA THR A 39 0.68 -17.28 -3.89
C THR A 39 0.93 -15.92 -4.53
N LEU A 40 2.09 -15.76 -5.17
CA LEU A 40 2.47 -14.61 -5.98
C LEU A 40 2.60 -15.08 -7.43
N LYS A 41 1.85 -14.48 -8.36
CA LYS A 41 1.83 -14.91 -9.77
C LYS A 41 2.06 -13.72 -10.70
N ALA A 42 2.90 -13.92 -11.73
CA ALA A 42 3.12 -12.96 -12.80
C ALA A 42 3.26 -13.70 -14.13
N GLY A 43 2.37 -13.41 -15.09
CA GLY A 43 2.29 -14.16 -16.34
C GLY A 43 2.15 -15.68 -16.08
N GLY A 44 3.05 -16.46 -16.66
CA GLY A 44 3.13 -17.92 -16.48
C GLY A 44 3.95 -18.39 -15.27
N SER A 45 4.55 -17.47 -14.49
CA SER A 45 5.44 -17.80 -13.37
C SER A 45 4.74 -17.60 -12.01
N PHE A 46 5.15 -18.35 -10.99
CA PHE A 46 4.63 -18.20 -9.63
C PHE A 46 5.65 -18.54 -8.54
N VAL A 47 5.39 -17.98 -7.35
CA VAL A 47 5.95 -18.38 -6.06
C VAL A 47 4.78 -18.76 -5.15
N LYS A 48 4.90 -19.89 -4.47
CA LYS A 48 3.85 -20.41 -3.60
C LYS A 48 4.44 -20.93 -2.29
N VAL A 49 3.83 -20.56 -1.18
CA VAL A 49 4.17 -21.03 0.17
C VAL A 49 2.93 -21.70 0.75
N ASP A 50 3.05 -22.96 1.15
CA ASP A 50 1.99 -23.78 1.71
C ASP A 50 2.57 -24.81 2.72
N PRO A 51 1.77 -25.71 3.32
CA PRO A 51 2.28 -26.69 4.28
C PRO A 51 3.32 -27.68 3.71
N SER A 52 3.43 -27.82 2.39
CA SER A 52 4.45 -28.65 1.72
C SER A 52 5.78 -27.92 1.54
N GLY A 53 5.83 -26.60 1.77
CA GLY A 53 7.03 -25.77 1.71
C GLY A 53 6.92 -24.63 0.69
N VAL A 54 8.03 -24.31 0.03
CA VAL A 54 8.12 -23.24 -0.98
C VAL A 54 8.26 -23.85 -2.38
N SER A 55 7.35 -23.50 -3.28
CA SER A 55 7.40 -23.85 -4.70
C SER A 55 7.66 -22.62 -5.55
N LEU A 56 8.58 -22.74 -6.52
CA LEU A 56 8.89 -21.71 -7.50
C LEU A 56 8.83 -22.31 -8.91
N SER A 57 8.14 -21.65 -9.85
CA SER A 57 8.02 -22.14 -11.22
C SER A 57 7.96 -20.98 -12.23
N GLY A 58 8.59 -21.16 -13.39
CA GLY A 58 8.62 -20.20 -14.49
C GLY A 58 9.58 -20.65 -15.60
N ALA A 59 9.58 -19.94 -16.73
CA ALA A 59 10.47 -20.24 -17.87
C ALA A 59 11.96 -20.17 -17.52
N GLY A 60 12.31 -19.38 -16.51
CA GLY A 60 13.62 -19.36 -15.88
C GLY A 60 13.50 -18.99 -14.40
N VAL A 61 14.37 -19.56 -13.57
CA VAL A 61 14.49 -19.26 -12.14
C VAL A 61 15.93 -18.84 -11.87
N ASN A 62 16.16 -17.54 -11.71
CA ASN A 62 17.48 -16.99 -11.44
C ASN A 62 17.67 -16.83 -9.93
N LEU A 63 18.64 -17.56 -9.36
CA LEU A 63 18.98 -17.49 -7.94
C LEU A 63 20.39 -16.94 -7.81
N ASN A 64 20.52 -15.72 -7.26
CA ASN A 64 21.78 -14.99 -7.12
C ASN A 64 22.58 -14.80 -8.43
N SER A 65 21.94 -14.95 -9.59
CA SER A 65 22.63 -15.06 -10.89
C SER A 65 22.07 -14.17 -12.01
N GLY A 66 21.16 -13.23 -11.71
CA GLY A 66 20.65 -12.29 -12.70
C GLY A 66 19.37 -11.57 -12.30
N GLY A 67 18.81 -10.83 -13.26
CA GLY A 67 17.59 -10.02 -13.11
C GLY A 67 17.88 -8.53 -12.92
N SER A 68 16.83 -7.71 -13.05
CA SER A 68 16.82 -6.31 -12.65
C SER A 68 15.52 -6.05 -11.91
N ALA A 69 15.55 -5.21 -10.87
CA ALA A 69 14.34 -4.84 -10.16
C ALA A 69 13.38 -4.14 -11.14
N GLY A 70 12.09 -4.46 -11.04
CA GLY A 70 11.05 -3.70 -11.72
C GLY A 70 10.96 -2.27 -11.14
N SER A 71 10.40 -1.35 -11.92
CA SER A 71 10.03 -0.01 -11.48
C SER A 71 8.50 0.16 -11.53
N GLY A 72 7.98 1.06 -10.70
CA GLY A 72 6.57 1.48 -10.67
C GLY A 72 6.47 2.99 -10.55
N SER A 73 5.29 3.56 -10.79
CA SER A 73 5.10 5.03 -10.84
C SER A 73 5.22 5.71 -9.46
N GLY A 74 5.03 4.95 -8.38
CA GLY A 74 5.14 5.48 -7.02
C GLY A 74 3.91 6.28 -6.59
N PHE A 75 4.02 6.97 -5.44
CA PHE A 75 2.99 7.92 -5.02
C PHE A 75 3.30 9.31 -5.58
N GLY A 76 2.38 9.88 -6.37
CA GLY A 76 2.51 11.21 -6.97
C GLY A 76 1.50 12.25 -6.45
N GLY A 77 0.79 11.97 -5.36
CA GLY A 77 -0.24 12.88 -4.85
C GLY A 77 0.33 14.14 -4.20
N GLU A 78 -0.32 15.29 -4.44
CA GLU A 78 -0.02 16.54 -3.74
C GLU A 78 -0.38 16.45 -2.25
N MET A 79 0.40 17.14 -1.41
CA MET A 79 0.07 17.27 0.01
C MET A 79 -1.22 18.07 0.17
N ALA A 80 -2.07 17.67 1.12
CA ALA A 80 -3.28 18.43 1.43
C ALA A 80 -2.93 19.88 1.77
N GLU A 81 -3.53 20.82 1.04
CA GLU A 81 -3.47 22.24 1.41
C GLU A 81 -4.36 22.48 2.63
N LEU A 82 -3.83 23.23 3.60
CA LEU A 82 -4.59 23.65 4.78
C LEU A 82 -5.82 24.46 4.33
N PRO A 83 -7.04 24.12 4.80
CA PRO A 83 -8.21 24.95 4.54
C PRO A 83 -7.95 26.38 5.02
N LEU A 84 -8.23 27.38 4.18
CA LEU A 84 -8.22 28.77 4.61
C LEU A 84 -9.21 28.92 5.76
N ALA A 85 -8.71 29.22 6.96
CA ALA A 85 -9.56 29.45 8.12
C ALA A 85 -10.47 30.66 7.83
N GLU A 86 -11.77 30.42 7.69
CA GLU A 86 -12.74 31.51 7.62
C GLU A 86 -12.76 32.29 8.94
N GLY A 87 -12.77 33.62 8.80
CA GLY A 87 -12.55 34.61 9.84
C GLY A 87 -13.12 34.30 11.21
N HIS A 88 -12.23 34.25 12.19
CA HIS A 88 -12.54 34.47 13.60
C HIS A 88 -13.23 35.85 13.71
N ARG A 89 -14.57 35.86 13.82
CA ARG A 89 -15.33 37.08 14.10
C ARG A 89 -14.91 37.59 15.47
N THR A 90 -14.07 38.62 15.52
CA THR A 90 -13.83 39.37 16.75
C THR A 90 -15.12 40.12 17.07
N ASN A 91 -15.72 39.79 18.21
CA ASN A 91 -16.84 40.55 18.75
C ASN A 91 -16.31 41.93 19.18
N GLN A 92 -16.47 42.94 18.32
CA GLN A 92 -16.25 44.34 18.69
C GLN A 92 -17.58 45.06 18.82
N GLY A 93 -17.96 45.33 20.08
CA GLY A 93 -18.52 46.60 20.51
C GLY A 93 -19.99 46.87 20.24
N PHE A 94 -20.86 46.39 21.15
CA PHE A 94 -22.03 47.16 21.56
C PHE A 94 -21.82 47.56 23.02
N TYR A 95 -21.44 48.82 23.23
CA TYR A 95 -21.80 49.58 24.42
C TYR A 95 -22.42 50.88 23.91
N ASP A 96 -23.66 51.10 24.33
CA ASP A 96 -24.50 52.25 24.00
C ASP A 96 -24.08 53.51 24.77
N GLU A 97 -23.97 54.64 24.07
CA GLU A 97 -24.62 55.95 24.33
C GLU A 97 -24.43 56.89 23.12
#